data_AF-A0A133XUU6-F1
#
_entry.id   AF-A0A133XUU6-F1
#
_cell.length_a   1.000
_cell.length_b   1.000
_cell.length_c   1.000
_cell.angle_alpha   90.00
_cell.angle_beta   90.00
_cell.angle_gamma   90.00
#
_symmetry.space_group_name_H-M   'P 1'
#
loop_
_entity.id
_entity.type
_entity.pdbx_description
1 polymer ?
#
loop_
_entity_poly.entity_id
_entity_poly.type
_entity_poly.pdbx_seq_one_letter_code
_entity_poly.pdbx_strand_id
1 'polypeptide(L)'
;MKRTITSLLALLIGLTTLSAQQVMNRFQQREKKEAKEIALTHKTQRSNVGAILKHKEATLKETDPAEPVASKISFSTQKELNSKISIYVLATGEVTAEGLTPATLVVGGEEPTEYTLNAKEVVLKGAITGLSIKEADIDKVDLTQMPTLEDIDLSGNGLNTVDFSNNNALKTITIEWANLSSLKLPEATDKLEEIILQGNYFETFDIAPYTNLTLCDMRYNSLHKLDVSANKKLAYLALNYNELTAIDVSQNNALEELAVGFNKLTSIEVGAQSELSYLDCRFNQITALDVSHNPKLKYLYATGNLKLKTIDITTCPELKEAELSALGLATLDLSANNKLEVLKVANNKLTTLDIANLKELLEFNAAYSPLSSIDFSQNTKLEYIDLSSSKMTSLSLPQLPGLTDLVIYSNAFDPDEMSRIIEMLPTVPAKDAEGKALEGWVIIQHKGENETLLKDKGFNPIKVYKQDVAKATEKNWKLKIYVPGDGLFTKAKYEDYTQGIETATAQIATEGWHVVVNNGRTILMGAREGAAYRVYSYDGRLLLHGNVHSSAEPIAMDQLDNGTYLVVVEGKTQPVVL
;
A
#
# COMPACT_ATOMS: atom_id res chain seq x y z
N MET A 1 -14.50 2.38 -18.42
CA MET A 1 -13.97 2.31 -17.04
C MET A 1 -12.49 2.71 -16.94
N LYS A 2 -11.54 1.90 -17.44
CA LYS A 2 -10.07 2.15 -17.39
C LYS A 2 -9.64 3.57 -17.81
N ARG A 3 -10.11 4.09 -18.96
CA ARG A 3 -9.71 5.42 -19.47
C ARG A 3 -10.16 6.60 -18.60
N THR A 4 -11.31 6.53 -17.92
CA THR A 4 -11.87 7.67 -17.15
C THR A 4 -11.18 7.83 -15.79
N ILE A 5 -10.89 6.72 -15.10
CA ILE A 5 -10.15 6.72 -13.84
C ILE A 5 -8.68 7.07 -14.09
N THR A 6 -8.09 6.53 -15.15
CA THR A 6 -6.77 6.90 -15.67
C THR A 6 -6.65 8.39 -16.00
N SER A 7 -7.71 9.02 -16.52
CA SER A 7 -7.72 10.45 -16.82
C SER A 7 -7.84 11.32 -15.56
N LEU A 8 -8.60 10.88 -14.55
CA LEU A 8 -8.63 11.55 -13.23
C LEU A 8 -7.28 11.43 -12.52
N LEU A 9 -6.67 10.24 -12.53
CA LEU A 9 -5.33 10.02 -11.98
C LEU A 9 -4.28 10.86 -12.74
N ALA A 10 -4.36 10.92 -14.07
CA ALA A 10 -3.51 11.77 -14.89
C ALA A 10 -3.60 13.26 -14.50
N LEU A 11 -4.79 13.74 -14.12
CA LEU A 11 -4.99 15.08 -13.55
C LEU A 11 -4.45 15.23 -12.11
N LEU A 12 -4.55 14.18 -11.30
CA LEU A 12 -4.10 14.11 -9.89
C LEU A 12 -2.56 14.15 -9.72
N ILE A 13 -1.79 13.75 -10.74
CA ILE A 13 -0.31 13.62 -10.70
C ILE A 13 0.41 14.27 -11.89
N GLY A 14 -0.31 14.98 -12.78
CA GLY A 14 0.28 15.69 -13.93
C GLY A 14 0.87 14.77 -15.01
N LEU A 15 0.25 13.62 -15.25
CA LEU A 15 0.70 12.54 -16.16
C LEU A 15 -0.06 12.55 -17.50
N THR A 16 0.44 11.80 -18.48
CA THR A 16 -0.27 11.47 -19.74
C THR A 16 -1.25 10.31 -19.53
N THR A 17 -2.29 10.20 -20.38
CA THR A 17 -3.33 9.15 -20.26
C THR A 17 -2.81 7.71 -20.39
N LEU A 18 -1.62 7.49 -20.95
CA LEU A 18 -1.02 6.15 -21.08
C LEU A 18 -0.26 5.73 -19.80
N SER A 19 0.38 6.69 -19.12
CA SER A 19 1.17 6.45 -17.91
C SER A 19 0.30 6.25 -16.67
N ALA A 20 -0.84 6.94 -16.56
CA ALA A 20 -1.80 6.71 -15.49
C ALA A 20 -2.46 5.31 -15.53
N GLN A 21 -2.55 4.67 -16.70
CA GLN A 21 -3.10 3.31 -16.84
C GLN A 21 -2.14 2.25 -16.30
N GLN A 22 -0.84 2.50 -16.44
CA GLN A 22 0.22 1.62 -15.98
C GLN A 22 0.48 1.82 -14.47
N VAL A 23 0.35 3.04 -13.97
CA VAL A 23 0.28 3.34 -12.52
C VAL A 23 -0.92 2.67 -11.88
N MET A 24 -2.11 2.73 -12.49
CA MET A 24 -3.29 2.00 -12.02
C MET A 24 -3.04 0.50 -12.01
N ASN A 25 -2.44 -0.09 -13.05
CA ASN A 25 -2.15 -1.52 -13.08
C ASN A 25 -1.11 -1.93 -12.02
N ARG A 26 -0.11 -1.09 -11.73
CA ARG A 26 0.91 -1.39 -10.71
C ARG A 26 0.44 -1.09 -9.28
N PHE A 27 -0.38 -0.06 -9.09
CA PHE A 27 -1.10 0.20 -7.86
C PHE A 27 -2.05 -0.98 -7.59
N GLN A 28 -2.83 -1.43 -8.57
CA GLN A 28 -3.65 -2.65 -8.48
C GLN A 28 -2.82 -3.92 -8.21
N GLN A 29 -1.57 -4.02 -8.68
CA GLN A 29 -0.68 -5.15 -8.38
C GLN A 29 -0.05 -5.06 -6.99
N ARG A 30 0.25 -3.85 -6.53
CA ARG A 30 0.77 -3.56 -5.19
C ARG A 30 -0.34 -3.68 -4.15
N GLU A 31 -1.54 -3.24 -4.46
CA GLU A 31 -2.78 -3.54 -3.74
C GLU A 31 -3.17 -5.00 -3.84
N LYS A 32 -2.97 -5.69 -4.96
CA LYS A 32 -3.15 -7.15 -4.97
C LYS A 32 -2.13 -7.84 -4.07
N LYS A 33 -0.96 -7.25 -3.84
CA LYS A 33 0.09 -7.75 -2.93
C LYS A 33 -0.19 -7.35 -1.49
N GLU A 34 -0.64 -6.13 -1.23
CA GLU A 34 -1.00 -5.56 0.08
C GLU A 34 -2.37 -6.05 0.54
N ALA A 35 -3.37 -6.18 -0.33
CA ALA A 35 -4.59 -6.92 -0.05
C ALA A 35 -4.33 -8.43 0.05
N LYS A 36 -3.32 -8.99 -0.64
CA LYS A 36 -2.84 -10.35 -0.34
C LYS A 36 -2.16 -10.41 1.01
N GLU A 37 -1.39 -9.39 1.42
CA GLU A 37 -0.67 -9.33 2.69
C GLU A 37 -1.63 -9.03 3.85
N ILE A 38 -2.60 -8.14 3.73
CA ILE A 38 -3.71 -7.91 4.66
C ILE A 38 -4.60 -9.15 4.73
N ALA A 39 -4.93 -9.77 3.58
CA ALA A 39 -5.57 -11.09 3.58
C ALA A 39 -4.67 -12.22 4.10
N LEU A 40 -3.33 -12.03 4.19
CA LEU A 40 -2.36 -12.97 4.76
C LEU A 40 -2.20 -12.75 6.27
N THR A 41 -2.17 -11.51 6.74
CA THR A 41 -2.10 -11.06 8.15
C THR A 41 -3.41 -11.38 8.88
N HIS A 42 -4.54 -11.36 8.17
CA HIS A 42 -5.85 -11.81 8.66
C HIS A 42 -6.23 -13.23 8.20
N LYS A 43 -5.37 -13.93 7.44
CA LYS A 43 -5.51 -15.35 7.10
C LYS A 43 -5.53 -16.26 8.32
N THR A 44 -5.03 -15.77 9.44
CA THR A 44 -5.10 -16.44 10.74
C THR A 44 -6.53 -16.51 11.30
N GLN A 45 -7.53 -15.88 10.64
CA GLN A 45 -8.94 -15.97 11.05
C GLN A 45 -9.97 -16.18 9.93
N ARG A 46 -9.65 -16.17 8.62
CA ARG A 46 -10.69 -16.21 7.56
C ARG A 46 -10.42 -17.11 6.36
N SER A 47 -11.52 -17.69 5.89
CA SER A 47 -11.72 -18.85 5.05
C SER A 47 -11.31 -18.67 3.57
N ASN A 48 -10.18 -19.25 3.17
CA ASN A 48 -10.05 -19.75 1.80
C ASN A 48 -10.92 -21.02 1.73
N VAL A 49 -11.71 -21.28 0.68
CA VAL A 49 -12.46 -22.55 0.57
C VAL A 49 -11.54 -23.76 0.69
N GLY A 50 -10.30 -23.66 0.21
CA GLY A 50 -9.27 -24.67 0.49
C GLY A 50 -8.99 -24.87 1.99
N ALA A 51 -9.07 -23.83 2.82
CA ALA A 51 -8.98 -23.90 4.28
C ALA A 51 -10.32 -24.30 4.96
N ILE A 52 -11.48 -23.92 4.40
CA ILE A 52 -12.81 -24.39 4.87
C ILE A 52 -12.92 -25.89 4.69
N LEU A 53 -12.61 -26.37 3.48
CA LEU A 53 -12.61 -27.79 3.14
C LEU A 53 -11.65 -28.56 4.07
N LYS A 54 -10.45 -28.01 4.34
CA LYS A 54 -9.52 -28.55 5.35
C LYS A 54 -10.09 -28.57 6.77
N HIS A 55 -10.83 -27.55 7.20
CA HIS A 55 -11.38 -27.48 8.56
C HIS A 55 -12.59 -28.41 8.77
N LYS A 56 -13.42 -28.60 7.71
CA LYS A 56 -14.58 -29.50 7.75
C LYS A 56 -14.22 -30.99 7.76
N GLU A 57 -13.03 -31.38 7.28
CA GLU A 57 -12.53 -32.76 7.41
C GLU A 57 -12.48 -33.22 8.88
N ALA A 58 -12.26 -32.30 9.83
CA ALA A 58 -12.26 -32.61 11.26
C ALA A 58 -13.67 -32.86 11.85
N THR A 59 -14.74 -32.36 11.22
CA THR A 59 -16.14 -32.49 11.68
C THR A 59 -16.91 -33.61 10.97
N LEU A 60 -16.44 -34.07 9.80
CA LEU A 60 -17.01 -35.20 9.06
C LEU A 60 -16.81 -36.57 9.73
N LYS A 61 -16.08 -36.66 10.85
CA LYS A 61 -15.86 -37.91 11.59
C LYS A 61 -17.04 -38.34 12.48
N GLU A 62 -18.12 -37.56 12.61
CA GLU A 62 -19.20 -37.83 13.58
C GLU A 62 -20.64 -37.77 13.04
N THR A 63 -20.88 -37.94 11.74
CA THR A 63 -22.27 -38.05 11.22
C THR A 63 -22.54 -39.40 10.59
N ASP A 64 -23.66 -40.02 11.01
CA ASP A 64 -24.21 -41.26 10.45
C ASP A 64 -24.34 -41.14 8.92
N PRO A 65 -23.93 -42.15 8.13
CA PRO A 65 -23.99 -42.07 6.68
C PRO A 65 -25.45 -42.03 6.22
N ALA A 66 -25.87 -40.88 5.69
CA ALA A 66 -27.08 -40.82 4.87
C ALA A 66 -26.92 -41.79 3.67
N GLU A 67 -28.02 -42.41 3.24
CA GLU A 67 -27.99 -43.32 2.08
C GLU A 67 -27.31 -42.66 0.87
N PRO A 68 -26.44 -43.38 0.14
CA PRO A 68 -25.66 -42.81 -0.94
C PRO A 68 -26.58 -42.40 -2.10
N VAL A 69 -26.95 -41.13 -2.15
CA VAL A 69 -27.53 -40.53 -3.34
C VAL A 69 -26.41 -40.50 -4.38
N ALA A 70 -26.57 -41.27 -5.47
CA ALA A 70 -25.63 -41.29 -6.57
C ALA A 70 -25.50 -39.88 -7.15
N SER A 71 -24.48 -39.14 -6.71
CA SER A 71 -24.22 -37.77 -7.14
C SER A 71 -23.17 -37.79 -8.24
N LYS A 72 -23.40 -36.96 -9.24
CA LYS A 72 -22.58 -36.88 -10.44
C LYS A 72 -22.35 -35.42 -10.79
N ILE A 73 -21.08 -35.08 -11.04
CA ILE A 73 -20.68 -33.85 -11.71
C ILE A 73 -20.05 -34.20 -13.05
N SER A 74 -20.36 -33.42 -14.08
CA SER A 74 -19.62 -33.47 -15.34
C SER A 74 -19.11 -32.10 -15.73
N PHE A 75 -17.90 -32.03 -16.28
CA PHE A 75 -17.33 -30.79 -16.78
C PHE A 75 -16.48 -31.04 -18.02
N SER A 76 -16.40 -30.01 -18.88
CA SER A 76 -15.53 -29.98 -20.04
C SER A 76 -14.33 -29.07 -19.79
N THR A 77 -13.16 -29.43 -20.32
CA THR A 77 -11.93 -28.64 -20.18
C THR A 77 -11.23 -28.43 -21.51
N GLN A 78 -10.63 -27.26 -21.67
CA GLN A 78 -9.79 -26.93 -22.82
C GLN A 78 -8.33 -27.34 -22.65
N LYS A 79 -7.90 -27.82 -21.47
CA LYS A 79 -6.52 -28.31 -21.24
C LYS A 79 -6.14 -29.45 -22.14
N GLU A 80 -4.88 -29.48 -22.57
CA GLU A 80 -4.33 -30.55 -23.41
C GLU A 80 -4.46 -31.92 -22.72
N LEU A 81 -4.74 -32.97 -23.50
CA LEU A 81 -4.75 -34.34 -22.96
C LEU A 81 -3.34 -34.70 -22.45
N ASN A 82 -3.29 -35.53 -21.41
CA ASN A 82 -2.12 -35.89 -20.61
C ASN A 82 -1.53 -34.76 -19.75
N SER A 83 -2.15 -33.58 -19.74
CA SER A 83 -1.81 -32.52 -18.77
C SER A 83 -2.31 -32.87 -17.36
N LYS A 84 -1.86 -32.10 -16.37
CA LYS A 84 -2.29 -32.23 -14.97
C LYS A 84 -3.43 -31.27 -14.66
N ILE A 85 -4.40 -31.76 -13.89
CA ILE A 85 -5.39 -30.94 -13.20
C ILE A 85 -5.34 -31.21 -11.70
N SER A 86 -5.47 -30.16 -10.89
CA SER A 86 -5.53 -30.28 -9.44
C SER A 86 -6.97 -30.33 -8.98
N ILE A 87 -7.34 -31.38 -8.25
CA ILE A 87 -8.69 -31.55 -7.69
C ILE A 87 -8.56 -31.78 -6.18
N TYR A 88 -9.38 -31.08 -5.41
CA TYR A 88 -9.64 -31.37 -4.02
C TYR A 88 -11.11 -31.77 -3.87
N VAL A 89 -11.39 -32.86 -3.15
CA VAL A 89 -12.74 -33.38 -2.99
C VAL A 89 -12.99 -33.84 -1.56
N LEU A 90 -14.15 -33.47 -1.00
CA LEU A 90 -14.73 -34.05 0.20
C LEU A 90 -15.96 -34.84 -0.19
N ALA A 91 -16.13 -36.03 0.39
CA ALA A 91 -17.24 -36.91 0.11
C ALA A 91 -17.48 -37.88 1.26
N THR A 92 -18.71 -38.39 1.38
CA THR A 92 -19.03 -39.53 2.25
C THR A 92 -18.87 -40.82 1.46
N GLY A 93 -17.63 -41.31 1.37
CA GLY A 93 -17.28 -42.54 0.65
C GLY A 93 -16.34 -42.33 -0.53
N GLU A 94 -16.20 -43.35 -1.37
CA GLU A 94 -15.30 -43.32 -2.52
C GLU A 94 -15.82 -42.37 -3.62
N VAL A 95 -14.89 -41.66 -4.27
CA VAL A 95 -15.16 -40.87 -5.46
C VAL A 95 -14.38 -41.45 -6.63
N THR A 96 -15.08 -41.73 -7.72
CA THR A 96 -14.50 -42.22 -8.97
C THR A 96 -14.62 -41.18 -10.07
N ALA A 97 -13.73 -41.23 -11.05
CA ALA A 97 -13.66 -40.32 -12.18
C ALA A 97 -13.51 -41.06 -13.50
N GLU A 98 -14.36 -40.71 -14.46
CA GLU A 98 -14.15 -41.01 -15.87
C GLU A 98 -13.40 -39.83 -16.50
N GLY A 99 -12.35 -40.13 -17.27
CA GLY A 99 -11.53 -39.10 -17.92
C GLY A 99 -10.28 -38.66 -17.16
N LEU A 100 -9.98 -39.25 -16.00
CA LEU A 100 -8.78 -38.98 -15.20
C LEU A 100 -7.95 -40.24 -14.92
N THR A 101 -6.66 -40.06 -14.60
CA THR A 101 -5.80 -41.11 -14.05
C THR A 101 -5.00 -40.61 -12.85
N PRO A 102 -5.04 -41.32 -11.71
CA PRO A 102 -5.87 -42.51 -11.44
C PRO A 102 -7.38 -42.20 -11.48
N ALA A 103 -8.20 -43.22 -11.72
CA ALA A 103 -9.66 -43.09 -11.81
C ALA A 103 -10.36 -42.99 -10.44
N THR A 104 -9.65 -43.29 -9.35
CA THR A 104 -10.16 -43.09 -7.98
C THR A 104 -9.52 -41.83 -7.41
N LEU A 105 -10.34 -40.93 -6.89
CA LEU A 105 -9.89 -39.68 -6.29
C LEU A 105 -9.54 -39.87 -4.82
N VAL A 106 -8.49 -39.18 -4.38
CA VAL A 106 -8.16 -38.96 -2.97
C VAL A 106 -9.22 -38.03 -2.38
N VAL A 107 -9.96 -38.52 -1.38
CA VAL A 107 -10.96 -37.77 -0.63
C VAL A 107 -10.31 -37.23 0.65
N GLY A 108 -10.46 -35.92 0.89
CA GLY A 108 -9.83 -35.22 2.01
C GLY A 108 -8.35 -34.90 1.77
N GLY A 109 -7.62 -34.62 2.84
CA GLY A 109 -6.20 -34.29 2.84
C GLY A 109 -5.91 -32.79 3.01
N GLU A 110 -4.63 -32.46 3.16
CA GLU A 110 -4.20 -31.07 3.39
C GLU A 110 -4.07 -30.26 2.10
N GLU A 111 -3.84 -30.87 0.94
CA GLU A 111 -3.60 -30.16 -0.32
C GLU A 111 -4.34 -30.83 -1.50
N PRO A 112 -4.67 -30.08 -2.57
CA PRO A 112 -5.24 -30.65 -3.79
C PRO A 112 -4.35 -31.74 -4.38
N THR A 113 -4.96 -32.79 -4.93
CA THR A 113 -4.24 -33.89 -5.58
C THR A 113 -4.21 -33.67 -7.09
N GLU A 114 -3.07 -33.95 -7.73
CA GLU A 114 -2.93 -33.87 -9.19
C GLU A 114 -3.37 -35.16 -9.88
N TYR A 115 -4.17 -35.01 -10.94
CA TYR A 115 -4.63 -36.09 -11.80
C TYR A 115 -4.23 -35.83 -13.24
N THR A 116 -3.89 -36.89 -13.98
CA THR A 116 -3.66 -36.80 -15.43
C THR A 116 -4.99 -36.78 -16.17
N LEU A 117 -5.18 -35.79 -17.05
CA LEU A 117 -6.35 -35.64 -17.88
C LEU A 117 -6.30 -36.58 -19.10
N ASN A 118 -7.24 -37.52 -19.21
CA ASN A 118 -7.29 -38.50 -20.31
C ASN A 118 -8.46 -38.28 -21.27
N ALA A 119 -9.46 -37.48 -20.88
CA ALA A 119 -10.58 -37.09 -21.72
C ALA A 119 -10.89 -35.61 -21.53
N LYS A 120 -11.47 -34.98 -22.56
CA LYS A 120 -11.91 -33.57 -22.51
C LYS A 120 -13.18 -33.36 -21.70
N GLU A 121 -13.99 -34.41 -21.60
CA GLU A 121 -15.16 -34.50 -20.73
C GLU A 121 -14.79 -35.38 -19.54
N VAL A 122 -14.92 -34.83 -18.33
CA VAL A 122 -14.63 -35.53 -17.09
C VAL A 122 -15.92 -35.68 -16.30
N VAL A 123 -16.12 -36.87 -15.72
CA VAL A 123 -17.28 -37.17 -14.88
C VAL A 123 -16.79 -37.67 -13.54
N LEU A 124 -17.15 -36.99 -12.45
CA LEU A 124 -16.91 -37.49 -11.09
C LEU A 124 -18.20 -38.09 -10.53
N LYS A 125 -18.09 -39.23 -9.85
CA LYS A 125 -19.21 -39.98 -9.25
C LYS A 125 -18.89 -40.31 -7.80
N GLY A 126 -19.81 -39.98 -6.90
CA GLY A 126 -19.69 -40.23 -5.46
C GLY A 126 -20.53 -39.22 -4.68
N ALA A 127 -20.75 -39.48 -3.38
CA ALA A 127 -21.51 -38.58 -2.50
C ALA A 127 -20.65 -37.38 -2.08
N ILE A 128 -20.35 -36.50 -3.05
CA ILE A 128 -19.47 -35.33 -2.90
C ILE A 128 -20.20 -34.23 -2.11
N THR A 129 -19.54 -33.74 -1.07
CA THR A 129 -19.99 -32.63 -0.23
C THR A 129 -19.17 -31.37 -0.42
N GLY A 130 -17.92 -31.50 -0.87
CA GLY A 130 -17.04 -30.38 -1.16
C GLY A 130 -16.20 -30.63 -2.41
N LEU A 131 -16.05 -29.62 -3.27
CA LEU A 131 -15.29 -29.78 -4.50
C LEU A 131 -14.54 -28.50 -4.87
N SER A 132 -13.24 -28.63 -5.12
CA SER A 132 -12.42 -27.54 -5.68
C SER A 132 -11.68 -28.03 -6.92
N ILE A 133 -11.91 -27.35 -8.05
CA ILE A 133 -11.20 -27.57 -9.30
C ILE A 133 -10.76 -26.22 -9.85
N LYS A 134 -9.52 -25.83 -9.56
CA LYS A 134 -8.98 -24.51 -9.94
C LYS A 134 -8.11 -24.58 -11.19
N GLU A 135 -8.13 -23.51 -11.98
CA GLU A 135 -7.18 -23.29 -13.10
C GLU A 135 -7.12 -24.48 -14.08
N ALA A 136 -8.24 -25.19 -14.23
CA ALA A 136 -8.36 -26.40 -15.04
C ALA A 136 -8.86 -26.12 -16.46
N ASP A 137 -8.91 -24.84 -16.87
CA ASP A 137 -9.46 -24.38 -18.15
C ASP A 137 -10.86 -24.95 -18.44
N ILE A 138 -11.69 -25.06 -17.39
CA ILE A 138 -13.08 -25.54 -17.50
C ILE A 138 -13.92 -24.47 -18.18
N ASP A 139 -14.68 -24.84 -19.20
CA ASP A 139 -15.59 -23.94 -19.92
C ASP A 139 -17.07 -24.27 -19.70
N LYS A 140 -17.39 -25.50 -19.28
CA LYS A 140 -18.74 -25.92 -18.87
C LYS A 140 -18.69 -26.87 -17.69
N VAL A 141 -19.72 -26.77 -16.84
CA VAL A 141 -19.94 -27.66 -15.71
C VAL A 141 -21.43 -27.94 -15.56
N ASP A 142 -21.78 -29.17 -15.22
CA ASP A 142 -23.12 -29.61 -14.87
C ASP A 142 -23.12 -30.13 -13.43
N LEU A 143 -23.86 -29.41 -12.58
CA LEU A 143 -24.01 -29.65 -11.14
C LEU A 143 -25.41 -30.13 -10.77
N THR A 144 -26.27 -30.39 -11.77
CA THR A 144 -27.70 -30.67 -11.56
C THR A 144 -27.97 -31.91 -10.72
N GLN A 145 -27.00 -32.84 -10.63
CA GLN A 145 -27.08 -34.07 -9.87
C GLN A 145 -26.18 -34.07 -8.62
N MET A 146 -26.02 -32.90 -7.97
CA MET A 146 -25.15 -32.73 -6.79
C MET A 146 -25.92 -32.17 -5.56
N PRO A 147 -26.97 -32.86 -5.07
CA PRO A 147 -27.82 -32.32 -3.99
C PRO A 147 -27.13 -32.24 -2.62
N THR A 148 -26.04 -32.99 -2.41
CA THR A 148 -25.26 -33.02 -1.17
C THR A 148 -24.12 -31.99 -1.13
N LEU A 149 -23.92 -31.22 -2.21
CA LEU A 149 -22.80 -30.30 -2.33
C LEU A 149 -23.00 -29.09 -1.40
N GLU A 150 -22.08 -28.94 -0.43
CA GLU A 150 -22.06 -27.85 0.54
C GLU A 150 -21.06 -26.76 0.16
N ASP A 151 -19.92 -27.12 -0.41
CA ASP A 151 -18.85 -26.18 -0.73
C ASP A 151 -18.32 -26.40 -2.14
N ILE A 152 -18.20 -25.33 -2.92
CA ILE A 152 -17.65 -25.41 -4.26
C ILE A 152 -16.65 -24.28 -4.55
N ASP A 153 -15.54 -24.64 -5.18
CA ASP A 153 -14.55 -23.70 -5.70
C ASP A 153 -14.19 -24.03 -7.16
N LEU A 154 -14.59 -23.15 -8.08
CA LEU A 154 -14.30 -23.28 -9.52
C LEU A 154 -13.44 -22.12 -10.03
N SER A 155 -12.62 -21.53 -9.16
CA SER A 155 -11.83 -20.33 -9.48
C SER A 155 -10.80 -20.54 -10.59
N GLY A 156 -10.56 -19.50 -11.38
CA GLY A 156 -9.56 -19.48 -12.46
C GLY A 156 -9.95 -20.33 -13.67
N ASN A 157 -11.24 -20.63 -13.85
CA ASN A 157 -11.76 -21.35 -15.01
C ASN A 157 -12.47 -20.43 -15.99
N GLY A 158 -12.64 -20.87 -17.24
CA GLY A 158 -13.27 -20.11 -18.32
C GLY A 158 -14.81 -20.11 -18.33
N LEU A 159 -15.46 -20.35 -17.18
CA LEU A 159 -16.91 -20.51 -17.06
C LEU A 159 -17.66 -19.21 -17.39
N ASN A 160 -18.69 -19.29 -18.24
CA ASN A 160 -19.57 -18.16 -18.58
C ASN A 160 -20.92 -18.21 -17.87
N THR A 161 -21.34 -19.39 -17.42
CA THR A 161 -22.57 -19.62 -16.66
C THR A 161 -22.38 -20.83 -15.75
N VAL A 162 -23.05 -20.82 -14.60
CA VAL A 162 -23.16 -21.94 -13.68
C VAL A 162 -24.58 -21.93 -13.11
N ASP A 163 -25.16 -23.11 -12.94
CA ASP A 163 -26.51 -23.30 -12.42
C ASP A 163 -26.46 -24.09 -11.10
N PHE A 164 -26.73 -23.41 -9.99
CA PHE A 164 -26.80 -24.01 -8.66
C PHE A 164 -28.22 -24.30 -8.18
N SER A 165 -29.24 -24.18 -9.03
CA SER A 165 -30.65 -24.24 -8.59
C SER A 165 -31.00 -25.54 -7.82
N ASN A 166 -30.33 -26.65 -8.14
CA ASN A 166 -30.54 -27.96 -7.49
C ASN A 166 -29.59 -28.23 -6.30
N ASN A 167 -28.68 -27.32 -5.99
CA ASN A 167 -27.61 -27.52 -5.00
C ASN A 167 -27.98 -26.87 -3.67
N ASN A 168 -29.12 -27.29 -3.11
CA ASN A 168 -29.76 -26.67 -1.94
C ASN A 168 -29.02 -26.88 -0.60
N ALA A 169 -27.96 -27.70 -0.58
CA ALA A 169 -27.09 -27.86 0.57
C ALA A 169 -25.92 -26.84 0.61
N LEU A 170 -25.76 -26.02 -0.44
CA LEU A 170 -24.64 -25.10 -0.56
C LEU A 170 -24.59 -24.08 0.59
N LYS A 171 -23.43 -24.05 1.25
CA LYS A 171 -23.01 -23.09 2.26
C LYS A 171 -22.02 -22.09 1.69
N THR A 172 -21.15 -22.55 0.77
CA THR A 172 -20.09 -21.72 0.19
C THR A 172 -20.03 -21.83 -1.32
N ILE A 173 -20.00 -20.69 -2.01
CA ILE A 173 -19.77 -20.62 -3.46
C ILE A 173 -18.55 -19.73 -3.72
N THR A 174 -17.52 -20.30 -4.36
CA THR A 174 -16.32 -19.57 -4.76
C THR A 174 -16.03 -19.78 -6.24
N ILE A 175 -16.09 -18.69 -7.02
CA ILE A 175 -15.78 -18.71 -8.46
C ILE A 175 -15.05 -17.41 -8.79
N GLU A 176 -13.78 -17.32 -8.42
CA GLU A 176 -12.97 -16.14 -8.71
C GLU A 176 -12.40 -16.18 -10.13
N TRP A 177 -12.21 -15.02 -10.75
CA TRP A 177 -11.50 -14.87 -12.04
C TRP A 177 -12.02 -15.80 -13.14
N ALA A 178 -13.35 -15.93 -13.24
CA ALA A 178 -14.02 -16.59 -14.34
C ALA A 178 -14.61 -15.57 -15.32
N ASN A 179 -15.55 -16.00 -16.17
CA ASN A 179 -16.20 -15.15 -17.15
C ASN A 179 -17.70 -14.96 -16.86
N LEU A 180 -18.11 -15.04 -15.59
CA LEU A 180 -19.52 -14.98 -15.22
C LEU A 180 -20.06 -13.55 -15.32
N SER A 181 -21.15 -13.37 -16.06
CA SER A 181 -21.98 -12.16 -16.00
C SER A 181 -23.32 -12.41 -15.29
N SER A 182 -23.65 -13.68 -15.08
CA SER A 182 -24.83 -14.16 -14.35
C SER A 182 -24.54 -15.52 -13.73
N LEU A 183 -25.29 -15.85 -12.69
CA LEU A 183 -25.24 -17.11 -11.97
C LEU A 183 -26.65 -17.40 -11.46
N LYS A 184 -27.09 -18.66 -11.52
CA LYS A 184 -28.28 -19.08 -10.77
C LYS A 184 -27.83 -19.63 -9.43
N LEU A 185 -28.27 -18.97 -8.37
CA LEU A 185 -28.02 -19.39 -6.99
C LEU A 185 -29.01 -20.51 -6.59
N PRO A 186 -28.73 -21.24 -5.49
CA PRO A 186 -29.63 -22.29 -4.98
C PRO A 186 -31.04 -21.80 -4.70
N GLU A 187 -32.04 -22.66 -4.91
CA GLU A 187 -33.43 -22.33 -4.54
C GLU A 187 -33.60 -22.21 -3.02
N ALA A 188 -32.87 -23.02 -2.24
CA ALA A 188 -32.83 -22.91 -0.80
C ALA A 188 -31.97 -21.71 -0.35
N THR A 189 -32.57 -20.79 0.40
CA THR A 189 -31.93 -19.53 0.80
C THR A 189 -31.42 -19.52 2.24
N ASP A 190 -31.63 -20.62 2.97
CA ASP A 190 -31.37 -20.74 4.41
C ASP A 190 -30.01 -21.40 4.74
N LYS A 191 -29.24 -21.84 3.74
CA LYS A 191 -27.94 -22.51 3.95
C LYS A 191 -26.73 -21.70 3.53
N LEU A 192 -26.88 -20.80 2.56
CA LEU A 192 -25.76 -20.08 1.98
C LEU A 192 -25.21 -19.05 3.00
N GLU A 193 -23.93 -19.19 3.32
CA GLU A 193 -23.20 -18.40 4.32
C GLU A 193 -22.12 -17.53 3.65
N GLU A 194 -21.48 -18.03 2.59
CA GLU A 194 -20.37 -17.34 1.93
C GLU A 194 -20.51 -17.33 0.40
N ILE A 195 -20.35 -16.14 -0.20
CA ILE A 195 -20.28 -15.96 -1.66
C ILE A 195 -19.00 -15.19 -2.01
N ILE A 196 -18.16 -15.80 -2.84
CA ILE A 196 -16.90 -15.22 -3.33
C ILE A 196 -16.89 -15.29 -4.87
N LEU A 197 -17.20 -14.17 -5.52
CA LEU A 197 -17.31 -14.05 -6.98
C LEU A 197 -16.42 -12.92 -7.53
N GLN A 198 -15.26 -12.71 -6.90
CA GLN A 198 -14.30 -11.70 -7.31
C GLN A 198 -13.83 -11.91 -8.76
N GLY A 199 -13.65 -10.82 -9.52
CA GLY A 199 -12.98 -10.87 -10.83
C GLY A 199 -13.85 -11.47 -11.94
N ASN A 200 -15.15 -11.19 -11.89
CA ASN A 200 -16.14 -11.58 -12.90
C ASN A 200 -16.69 -10.33 -13.61
N TYR A 201 -17.82 -10.47 -14.30
CA TYR A 201 -18.47 -9.42 -15.10
C TYR A 201 -19.89 -9.11 -14.64
N PHE A 202 -20.21 -9.27 -13.35
CA PHE A 202 -21.55 -8.97 -12.83
C PHE A 202 -21.83 -7.45 -12.83
N GLU A 203 -22.92 -7.04 -13.49
CA GLU A 203 -23.43 -5.65 -13.44
C GLU A 203 -24.52 -5.45 -12.37
N THR A 204 -25.20 -6.54 -12.03
CA THR A 204 -26.20 -6.64 -10.96
C THR A 204 -26.07 -8.01 -10.30
N PHE A 205 -26.37 -8.08 -9.01
CA PHE A 205 -26.42 -9.34 -8.28
C PHE A 205 -27.47 -9.22 -7.17
N ASP A 206 -28.24 -10.27 -6.94
CA ASP A 206 -29.28 -10.29 -5.91
C ASP A 206 -28.92 -11.31 -4.84
N ILE A 207 -28.68 -10.81 -3.63
CA ILE A 207 -28.39 -11.62 -2.44
C ILE A 207 -29.43 -11.41 -1.34
N ALA A 208 -30.46 -10.59 -1.57
CA ALA A 208 -31.46 -10.28 -0.55
C ALA A 208 -32.17 -11.52 0.02
N PRO A 209 -32.43 -12.60 -0.75
CA PRO A 209 -33.03 -13.80 -0.18
C PRO A 209 -32.14 -14.56 0.83
N TYR A 210 -30.82 -14.43 0.75
CA TYR A 210 -29.85 -15.26 1.49
C TYR A 210 -29.47 -14.63 2.84
N THR A 211 -30.40 -14.69 3.78
CA THR A 211 -30.29 -13.99 5.08
C THR A 211 -29.21 -14.55 6.02
N ASN A 212 -28.65 -15.73 5.72
CA ASN A 212 -27.57 -16.34 6.50
C ASN A 212 -26.17 -15.95 6.05
N LEU A 213 -26.04 -15.12 5.00
CA LEU A 213 -24.73 -14.66 4.53
C LEU A 213 -23.96 -13.92 5.62
N THR A 214 -22.73 -14.37 5.85
CA THR A 214 -21.73 -13.75 6.73
C THR A 214 -20.59 -13.12 5.92
N LEU A 215 -20.35 -13.61 4.70
CA LEU A 215 -19.30 -13.14 3.81
C LEU A 215 -19.82 -12.93 2.37
N CYS A 216 -19.59 -11.75 1.83
CA CYS A 216 -19.83 -11.47 0.41
C CYS A 216 -18.63 -10.72 -0.20
N ASP A 217 -17.97 -11.36 -1.16
CA ASP A 217 -16.88 -10.76 -1.96
C ASP A 217 -17.28 -10.70 -3.43
N MET A 218 -17.53 -9.48 -3.91
CA MET A 218 -17.86 -9.17 -5.29
C MET A 218 -16.84 -8.20 -5.90
N ARG A 219 -15.60 -8.19 -5.40
CA ARG A 219 -14.55 -7.29 -5.91
C ARG A 219 -14.30 -7.49 -7.41
N TYR A 220 -13.82 -6.45 -8.10
CA TYR A 220 -13.47 -6.53 -9.53
C TYR A 220 -14.62 -7.05 -10.40
N ASN A 221 -15.80 -6.46 -10.26
CA ASN A 221 -16.96 -6.68 -11.11
C ASN A 221 -17.36 -5.35 -11.79
N SER A 222 -18.61 -5.23 -12.25
CA SER A 222 -19.16 -4.00 -12.83
C SER A 222 -20.47 -3.59 -12.16
N LEU A 223 -20.62 -3.88 -10.86
CA LEU A 223 -21.85 -3.63 -10.11
C LEU A 223 -22.14 -2.13 -9.99
N HIS A 224 -23.38 -1.74 -10.30
CA HIS A 224 -23.86 -0.36 -10.14
C HIS A 224 -24.62 -0.15 -8.82
N LYS A 225 -25.18 -1.24 -8.27
CA LYS A 225 -25.88 -1.31 -7.00
C LYS A 225 -25.76 -2.73 -6.43
N LEU A 226 -25.89 -2.84 -5.12
CA LEU A 226 -26.11 -4.10 -4.41
C LEU A 226 -26.98 -3.80 -3.20
N ASP A 227 -28.07 -4.55 -3.01
CA ASP A 227 -28.91 -4.47 -1.81
C ASP A 227 -28.44 -5.53 -0.82
N VAL A 228 -28.03 -5.07 0.36
CA VAL A 228 -27.52 -5.93 1.45
C VAL A 228 -28.41 -5.84 2.70
N SER A 229 -29.57 -5.17 2.62
CA SER A 229 -30.41 -4.83 3.78
C SER A 229 -30.97 -6.04 4.53
N ALA A 230 -31.17 -7.17 3.83
CA ALA A 230 -31.64 -8.42 4.40
C ALA A 230 -30.52 -9.27 5.04
N ASN A 231 -29.26 -9.01 4.68
CA ASN A 231 -28.10 -9.82 5.05
C ASN A 231 -27.49 -9.34 6.37
N LYS A 232 -28.31 -9.35 7.44
CA LYS A 232 -27.97 -8.77 8.76
C LYS A 232 -26.79 -9.44 9.47
N LYS A 233 -26.43 -10.65 9.04
CA LYS A 233 -25.30 -11.43 9.58
C LYS A 233 -23.97 -11.16 8.86
N LEU A 234 -23.95 -10.30 7.82
CA LEU A 234 -22.71 -9.96 7.13
C LEU A 234 -21.70 -9.37 8.12
N ALA A 235 -20.56 -10.05 8.23
CA ALA A 235 -19.38 -9.62 8.95
C ALA A 235 -18.31 -9.08 7.98
N TYR A 236 -18.31 -9.56 6.74
CA TYR A 236 -17.38 -9.16 5.68
C TYR A 236 -18.13 -8.79 4.40
N LEU A 237 -17.92 -7.58 3.91
CA LEU A 237 -18.47 -7.11 2.62
C LEU A 237 -17.38 -6.43 1.80
N ALA A 238 -17.01 -7.05 0.67
CA ALA A 238 -16.00 -6.52 -0.24
C ALA A 238 -16.56 -6.28 -1.64
N LEU A 239 -16.57 -5.01 -2.04
CA LEU A 239 -17.12 -4.46 -3.28
C LEU A 239 -16.10 -3.57 -4.02
N ASN A 240 -14.81 -3.66 -3.66
CA ASN A 240 -13.76 -2.89 -4.31
C ASN A 240 -13.76 -3.08 -5.85
N TYR A 241 -13.44 -2.03 -6.60
CA TYR A 241 -13.36 -2.07 -8.06
C TYR A 241 -14.69 -2.48 -8.71
N ASN A 242 -15.72 -1.66 -8.50
CA ASN A 242 -17.04 -1.76 -9.12
C ASN A 242 -17.46 -0.36 -9.65
N GLU A 243 -18.74 -0.17 -9.98
CA GLU A 243 -19.29 1.10 -10.43
C GLU A 243 -20.36 1.68 -9.48
N LEU A 244 -20.32 1.32 -8.20
CA LEU A 244 -21.32 1.71 -7.20
C LEU A 244 -21.37 3.23 -7.02
N THR A 245 -22.58 3.78 -7.01
CA THR A 245 -22.82 5.22 -6.72
C THR A 245 -23.33 5.47 -5.31
N ALA A 246 -23.91 4.45 -4.68
CA ALA A 246 -24.33 4.41 -3.30
C ALA A 246 -24.24 2.95 -2.79
N ILE A 247 -24.13 2.79 -1.48
CA ILE A 247 -24.28 1.53 -0.77
C ILE A 247 -24.90 1.84 0.59
N ASP A 248 -25.97 1.13 0.94
CA ASP A 248 -26.63 1.23 2.25
C ASP A 248 -26.25 0.00 3.07
N VAL A 249 -25.51 0.23 4.15
CA VAL A 249 -25.10 -0.81 5.11
C VAL A 249 -25.81 -0.66 6.46
N SER A 250 -26.83 0.19 6.57
CA SER A 250 -27.48 0.55 7.85
C SER A 250 -28.11 -0.62 8.61
N GLN A 251 -28.36 -1.75 7.93
CA GLN A 251 -28.92 -2.97 8.54
C GLN A 251 -27.86 -4.03 8.87
N ASN A 252 -26.61 -3.82 8.47
CA ASN A 252 -25.52 -4.78 8.59
C ASN A 252 -24.67 -4.44 9.83
N ASN A 253 -25.28 -4.48 11.01
CA ASN A 253 -24.64 -4.06 12.27
C ASN A 253 -23.51 -4.99 12.71
N ALA A 254 -23.46 -6.21 12.18
CA ALA A 254 -22.42 -7.19 12.43
C ALA A 254 -21.16 -6.98 11.57
N LEU A 255 -21.13 -5.98 10.67
CA LEU A 255 -19.97 -5.76 9.80
C LEU A 255 -18.73 -5.41 10.62
N GLU A 256 -17.70 -6.21 10.43
CA GLU A 256 -16.36 -6.01 10.98
C GLU A 256 -15.41 -5.48 9.91
N GLU A 257 -15.65 -5.81 8.63
CA GLU A 257 -14.85 -5.37 7.50
C GLU A 257 -15.73 -4.90 6.33
N LEU A 258 -15.48 -3.66 5.88
CA LEU A 258 -16.16 -3.07 4.73
C LEU A 258 -15.12 -2.53 3.74
N ALA A 259 -15.13 -3.07 2.53
CA ALA A 259 -14.25 -2.64 1.45
C ALA A 259 -15.09 -2.19 0.25
N VAL A 260 -15.13 -0.88 -0.02
CA VAL A 260 -15.89 -0.24 -1.11
C VAL A 260 -15.03 0.74 -1.92
N GLY A 261 -13.70 0.62 -1.85
CA GLY A 261 -12.76 1.40 -2.62
C GLY A 261 -12.92 1.24 -4.14
N PHE A 262 -12.44 2.20 -4.92
CA PHE A 262 -12.52 2.20 -6.38
C PHE A 262 -13.95 2.05 -6.91
N ASN A 263 -14.84 2.89 -6.39
CA ASN A 263 -16.22 3.02 -6.85
C ASN A 263 -16.50 4.49 -7.23
N LYS A 264 -17.77 4.88 -7.30
CA LYS A 264 -18.23 6.25 -7.59
C LYS A 264 -19.05 6.82 -6.43
N LEU A 265 -18.84 6.34 -5.21
CA LEU A 265 -19.59 6.77 -4.02
C LEU A 265 -19.36 8.26 -3.73
N THR A 266 -20.41 8.97 -3.36
CA THR A 266 -20.34 10.40 -2.95
C THR A 266 -20.48 10.59 -1.44
N SER A 267 -20.97 9.55 -0.76
CA SER A 267 -21.18 9.44 0.67
C SER A 267 -21.09 7.96 1.06
N ILE A 268 -20.79 7.72 2.33
CA ILE A 268 -20.86 6.41 2.96
C ILE A 268 -21.23 6.63 4.43
N GLU A 269 -22.23 5.90 4.92
CA GLU A 269 -22.68 5.98 6.30
C GLU A 269 -22.30 4.68 7.01
N VAL A 270 -21.39 4.79 7.99
CA VAL A 270 -20.89 3.65 8.78
C VAL A 270 -21.23 3.76 10.28
N GLY A 271 -22.14 4.66 10.62
CA GLY A 271 -22.50 4.98 12.01
C GLY A 271 -23.19 3.83 12.77
N ALA A 272 -23.75 2.87 12.06
CA ALA A 272 -24.40 1.69 12.65
C ALA A 272 -23.44 0.51 12.90
N GLN A 273 -22.22 0.56 12.35
CA GLN A 273 -21.25 -0.54 12.36
C GLN A 273 -20.27 -0.42 13.54
N SER A 274 -20.75 -0.60 14.78
CA SER A 274 -19.92 -0.47 15.98
C SER A 274 -18.78 -1.50 16.07
N GLU A 275 -18.90 -2.61 15.34
CA GLU A 275 -17.91 -3.68 15.26
C GLU A 275 -16.85 -3.47 14.17
N LEU A 276 -16.97 -2.40 13.36
CA LEU A 276 -16.09 -2.16 12.22
C LEU A 276 -14.64 -1.99 12.67
N SER A 277 -13.78 -2.86 12.15
CA SER A 277 -12.34 -2.89 12.40
C SER A 277 -11.51 -2.55 11.16
N TYR A 278 -12.10 -2.70 9.97
CA TYR A 278 -11.48 -2.38 8.68
C TYR A 278 -12.46 -1.59 7.81
N LEU A 279 -12.01 -0.44 7.30
CA LEU A 279 -12.73 0.34 6.30
C LEU A 279 -11.81 0.74 5.15
N ASP A 280 -12.10 0.23 3.95
CA ASP A 280 -11.50 0.71 2.70
C ASP A 280 -12.56 1.43 1.86
N CYS A 281 -12.39 2.74 1.69
CA CYS A 281 -13.23 3.59 0.87
C CYS A 281 -12.42 4.40 -0.14
N ARG A 282 -11.19 3.99 -0.45
CA ARG A 282 -10.25 4.72 -1.32
C ARG A 282 -10.82 4.98 -2.71
N PHE A 283 -10.34 6.03 -3.36
CA PHE A 283 -10.67 6.36 -4.75
C PHE A 283 -12.17 6.38 -5.05
N ASN A 284 -12.92 7.05 -4.17
CA ASN A 284 -14.32 7.43 -4.39
C ASN A 284 -14.42 8.96 -4.55
N GLN A 285 -15.64 9.49 -4.47
CA GLN A 285 -15.94 10.92 -4.50
C GLN A 285 -16.56 11.39 -3.18
N ILE A 286 -16.20 10.74 -2.07
CA ILE A 286 -16.77 10.99 -0.74
C ILE A 286 -16.46 12.43 -0.32
N THR A 287 -17.50 13.11 0.19
CA THR A 287 -17.44 14.52 0.60
C THR A 287 -17.37 14.70 2.11
N ALA A 288 -17.87 13.74 2.87
CA ALA A 288 -17.81 13.67 4.33
C ALA A 288 -17.71 12.20 4.73
N LEU A 289 -16.90 11.91 5.74
CA LEU A 289 -16.74 10.58 6.32
C LEU A 289 -16.77 10.74 7.84
N ASP A 290 -17.80 10.18 8.47
CA ASP A 290 -17.95 10.14 9.92
C ASP A 290 -17.62 8.74 10.43
N VAL A 291 -16.55 8.63 11.22
CA VAL A 291 -16.12 7.40 11.89
C VAL A 291 -16.24 7.50 13.41
N SER A 292 -17.01 8.47 13.91
CA SER A 292 -17.20 8.73 15.35
C SER A 292 -17.80 7.55 16.13
N HIS A 293 -18.50 6.66 15.43
CA HIS A 293 -19.19 5.51 16.01
C HIS A 293 -18.43 4.18 15.79
N ASN A 294 -17.18 4.23 15.30
CA ASN A 294 -16.36 3.05 15.01
C ASN A 294 -15.11 2.98 15.92
N PRO A 295 -15.25 2.83 17.24
CA PRO A 295 -14.11 2.86 18.18
C PRO A 295 -13.18 1.66 18.05
N LYS A 296 -13.62 0.58 17.39
CA LYS A 296 -12.84 -0.64 17.11
C LYS A 296 -12.03 -0.58 15.81
N LEU A 297 -12.11 0.53 15.07
CA LEU A 297 -11.45 0.68 13.78
C LEU A 297 -9.93 0.61 13.95
N LYS A 298 -9.30 -0.34 13.24
CA LYS A 298 -7.85 -0.58 13.24
C LYS A 298 -7.21 -0.14 11.93
N TYR A 299 -7.93 -0.27 10.82
CA TYR A 299 -7.43 0.03 9.49
C TYR A 299 -8.40 0.97 8.77
N LEU A 300 -7.92 2.15 8.41
CA LEU A 300 -8.70 3.15 7.67
C LEU A 300 -7.97 3.54 6.38
N TYR A 301 -8.58 3.19 5.26
CA TYR A 301 -8.10 3.54 3.94
C TYR A 301 -9.08 4.48 3.25
N ALA A 302 -8.72 5.76 3.15
CA ALA A 302 -9.56 6.80 2.55
C ALA A 302 -8.89 7.55 1.39
N THR A 303 -7.63 7.21 1.07
CA THR A 303 -6.84 7.77 -0.05
C THR A 303 -7.65 8.10 -1.30
N GLY A 304 -7.47 9.30 -1.87
CA GLY A 304 -8.03 9.68 -3.17
C GLY A 304 -9.47 10.18 -3.15
N ASN A 305 -10.09 10.35 -1.98
CA ASN A 305 -11.36 11.07 -1.82
C ASN A 305 -11.14 12.59 -1.81
N LEU A 306 -10.82 13.15 -2.98
CA LEU A 306 -10.37 14.54 -3.16
C LEU A 306 -11.32 15.64 -2.65
N LYS A 307 -12.57 15.29 -2.37
CA LYS A 307 -13.61 16.23 -1.92
C LYS A 307 -13.78 16.25 -0.40
N LEU A 308 -13.15 15.34 0.36
CA LEU A 308 -13.36 15.16 1.79
C LEU A 308 -12.87 16.35 2.62
N LYS A 309 -11.69 16.90 2.34
CA LYS A 309 -11.06 18.10 2.96
C LYS A 309 -10.81 18.07 4.47
N THR A 310 -11.59 17.35 5.25
CA THR A 310 -11.48 17.20 6.71
C THR A 310 -11.86 15.78 7.10
N ILE A 311 -11.21 15.25 8.12
CA ILE A 311 -11.57 13.98 8.74
C ILE A 311 -11.25 14.05 10.23
N ASP A 312 -12.16 13.55 11.06
CA ASP A 312 -11.93 13.35 12.48
C ASP A 312 -11.75 11.86 12.74
N ILE A 313 -10.59 11.49 13.26
CA ILE A 313 -10.24 10.12 13.64
C ILE A 313 -9.90 10.02 15.13
N THR A 314 -10.18 11.06 15.92
CA THR A 314 -9.88 11.10 17.36
C THR A 314 -10.74 10.11 18.16
N THR A 315 -11.85 9.65 17.58
CA THR A 315 -12.75 8.63 18.11
C THR A 315 -12.30 7.20 17.80
N CYS A 316 -11.22 7.01 17.04
CA CYS A 316 -10.70 5.71 16.64
C CYS A 316 -9.32 5.43 17.31
N PRO A 317 -9.28 5.21 18.64
CA PRO A 317 -8.01 5.07 19.37
C PRO A 317 -7.27 3.76 19.07
N GLU A 318 -7.94 2.78 18.47
CA GLU A 318 -7.36 1.48 18.10
C GLU A 318 -6.71 1.47 16.71
N LEU A 319 -6.66 2.62 16.00
CA LEU A 319 -6.05 2.70 14.67
C LEU A 319 -4.58 2.29 14.69
N LYS A 320 -4.25 1.33 13.84
CA LYS A 320 -2.90 0.83 13.53
C LYS A 320 -2.41 1.38 12.20
N GLU A 321 -3.31 1.54 11.23
CA GLU A 321 -2.98 2.08 9.91
C GLU A 321 -4.02 3.10 9.45
N ALA A 322 -3.51 4.25 8.99
CA ALA A 322 -4.32 5.31 8.41
C ALA A 322 -3.72 5.77 7.06
N GLU A 323 -4.41 5.45 5.97
CA GLU A 323 -4.11 5.97 4.63
C GLU A 323 -5.07 7.10 4.25
N LEU A 324 -4.62 8.33 4.47
CA LEU A 324 -5.36 9.57 4.33
C LEU A 324 -4.77 10.48 3.23
N SER A 325 -4.16 9.87 2.20
CA SER A 325 -3.46 10.59 1.15
C SER A 325 -4.41 11.19 0.11
N ALA A 326 -4.08 12.34 -0.48
CA ALA A 326 -4.88 12.98 -1.53
C ALA A 326 -6.34 13.25 -1.12
N LEU A 327 -6.54 13.76 0.10
CA LEU A 327 -7.85 14.16 0.65
C LEU A 327 -8.06 15.67 0.66
N GLY A 328 -6.98 16.43 0.48
CA GLY A 328 -6.99 17.89 0.56
C GLY A 328 -7.00 18.42 2.00
N LEU A 329 -6.52 17.62 2.97
CA LEU A 329 -6.48 18.00 4.39
C LEU A 329 -5.58 19.21 4.60
N ALA A 330 -6.09 20.23 5.30
CA ALA A 330 -5.27 21.37 5.76
C ALA A 330 -4.73 21.15 7.18
N THR A 331 -5.45 20.36 7.98
CA THR A 331 -5.11 19.98 9.35
C THR A 331 -5.49 18.53 9.57
N LEU A 332 -4.82 17.87 10.52
CA LEU A 332 -5.16 16.52 10.96
C LEU A 332 -4.82 16.42 12.44
N ASP A 333 -5.81 16.05 13.26
CA ASP A 333 -5.61 15.77 14.68
C ASP A 333 -5.35 14.27 14.86
N LEU A 334 -4.20 13.95 15.45
CA LEU A 334 -3.74 12.58 15.70
C LEU A 334 -3.68 12.26 17.19
N SER A 335 -4.17 13.14 18.07
CA SER A 335 -3.95 13.12 19.52
C SER A 335 -4.42 11.81 20.20
N ALA A 336 -5.45 11.16 19.67
CA ALA A 336 -5.97 9.90 20.20
C ALA A 336 -5.37 8.63 19.56
N ASN A 337 -4.62 8.74 18.47
CA ASN A 337 -4.23 7.61 17.61
C ASN A 337 -2.84 7.03 17.96
N ASN A 338 -2.55 6.85 19.25
CA ASN A 338 -1.23 6.47 19.76
C ASN A 338 -0.74 5.06 19.37
N LYS A 339 -1.63 4.23 18.80
CA LYS A 339 -1.36 2.87 18.30
C LYS A 339 -0.99 2.82 16.81
N LEU A 340 -0.92 3.97 16.12
CA LEU A 340 -0.55 4.00 14.71
C LEU A 340 0.86 3.47 14.49
N GLU A 341 0.94 2.46 13.63
CA GLU A 341 2.15 1.84 13.10
C GLU A 341 2.44 2.38 11.69
N VAL A 342 1.40 2.72 10.91
CA VAL A 342 1.51 3.24 9.54
C VAL A 342 0.65 4.49 9.36
N LEU A 343 1.25 5.59 8.92
CA LEU A 343 0.57 6.85 8.62
C LEU A 343 0.96 7.36 7.22
N LYS A 344 0.00 7.37 6.30
CA LYS A 344 0.18 7.91 4.94
C LYS A 344 -0.74 9.10 4.69
N VAL A 345 -0.18 10.31 4.70
CA VAL A 345 -0.86 11.59 4.53
C VAL A 345 -0.35 12.37 3.31
N ALA A 346 0.21 11.67 2.32
CA ALA A 346 0.76 12.28 1.12
C ALA A 346 -0.26 13.10 0.33
N ASN A 347 0.21 14.08 -0.45
CA ASN A 347 -0.60 14.91 -1.34
C ASN A 347 -1.77 15.61 -0.62
N ASN A 348 -1.49 16.14 0.57
CA ASN A 348 -2.43 16.98 1.30
C ASN A 348 -1.93 18.44 1.35
N LYS A 349 -2.70 19.31 2.00
CA LYS A 349 -2.37 20.72 2.21
C LYS A 349 -1.81 20.98 3.60
N LEU A 350 -1.28 19.95 4.25
CA LEU A 350 -0.71 20.01 5.59
C LEU A 350 0.56 20.86 5.57
N THR A 351 0.57 21.94 6.34
CA THR A 351 1.77 22.78 6.57
C THR A 351 2.50 22.40 7.85
N THR A 352 1.76 21.82 8.80
CA THR A 352 2.25 21.32 10.09
C THR A 352 1.55 20.01 10.39
N LEU A 353 2.22 19.13 11.12
CA LEU A 353 1.63 17.89 11.62
C LEU A 353 2.32 17.52 12.94
N ASP A 354 1.55 17.27 13.98
CA ASP A 354 2.06 16.73 15.24
C ASP A 354 1.94 15.20 15.22
N ILE A 355 3.08 14.54 15.40
CA ILE A 355 3.20 13.07 15.45
C ILE A 355 3.88 12.61 16.74
N ALA A 356 4.08 13.49 17.72
CA ALA A 356 4.86 13.20 18.93
C ALA A 356 4.25 12.08 19.79
N ASN A 357 2.95 11.87 19.70
CA ASN A 357 2.25 10.80 20.41
C ASN A 357 2.31 9.42 19.70
N LEU A 358 2.77 9.37 18.45
CA LEU A 358 2.79 8.15 17.60
C LEU A 358 4.05 7.31 17.86
N LYS A 359 4.18 6.78 19.08
CA LYS A 359 5.40 6.06 19.51
C LYS A 359 5.59 4.69 18.85
N GLU A 360 4.52 4.15 18.30
CA GLU A 360 4.49 2.86 17.59
C GLU A 360 4.75 3.00 16.08
N LEU A 361 4.97 4.23 15.58
CA LEU A 361 5.06 4.51 14.15
C LEU A 361 6.30 3.86 13.51
N LEU A 362 6.06 3.01 12.52
CA LEU A 362 7.04 2.31 11.69
C LEU A 362 7.18 2.96 10.31
N GLU A 363 6.06 3.36 9.72
CA GLU A 363 6.01 3.96 8.38
C GLU A 363 5.34 5.33 8.41
N PHE A 364 6.05 6.34 7.91
CA PHE A 364 5.52 7.69 7.75
C PHE A 364 5.68 8.17 6.30
N ASN A 365 4.57 8.46 5.63
CA ASN A 365 4.56 9.07 4.31
C ASN A 365 3.77 10.39 4.32
N ALA A 366 4.45 11.50 4.10
CA ALA A 366 3.85 12.82 3.93
C ALA A 366 4.30 13.51 2.63
N ALA A 367 4.72 12.72 1.63
CA ALA A 367 5.16 13.22 0.33
C ALA A 367 4.15 14.20 -0.29
N TYR A 368 4.63 15.20 -1.02
CA TYR A 368 3.78 16.21 -1.67
C TYR A 368 2.85 16.97 -0.71
N SER A 369 3.21 17.05 0.57
CA SER A 369 2.54 17.94 1.54
C SER A 369 3.50 19.07 1.92
N PRO A 370 3.07 20.34 1.95
CA PRO A 370 3.97 21.48 2.17
C PRO A 370 4.44 21.63 3.63
N LEU A 371 4.91 20.55 4.24
CA LEU A 371 5.47 20.50 5.60
C LEU A 371 6.84 21.19 5.63
N SER A 372 6.93 22.33 6.31
CA SER A 372 8.22 23.04 6.49
C SER A 372 9.14 22.36 7.50
N SER A 373 8.56 21.62 8.44
CA SER A 373 9.27 20.92 9.51
C SER A 373 8.43 19.76 10.04
N ILE A 374 9.09 18.74 10.57
CA ILE A 374 8.46 17.62 11.27
C ILE A 374 9.41 17.18 12.39
N ASP A 375 8.87 16.91 13.59
CA ASP A 375 9.67 16.40 14.71
C ASP A 375 9.47 14.89 14.86
N PHE A 376 10.56 14.15 14.66
CA PHE A 376 10.59 12.70 14.83
C PHE A 376 11.10 12.25 16.22
N SER A 377 11.33 13.18 17.16
CA SER A 377 12.00 12.92 18.45
C SER A 377 11.38 11.78 19.27
N GLN A 378 10.08 11.56 19.13
CA GLN A 378 9.34 10.52 19.85
C GLN A 378 9.08 9.25 19.03
N ASN A 379 9.34 9.26 17.72
CA ASN A 379 8.98 8.20 16.78
C ASN A 379 10.16 7.25 16.54
N THR A 380 10.76 6.72 17.61
CA THR A 380 12.04 5.98 17.56
C THR A 380 11.98 4.63 16.85
N LYS A 381 10.78 4.15 16.51
CA LYS A 381 10.54 2.89 15.78
C LYS A 381 10.47 3.05 14.26
N LEU A 382 10.58 4.27 13.74
CA LEU A 382 10.48 4.52 12.31
C LEU A 382 11.52 3.71 11.51
N GLU A 383 11.02 3.01 10.51
CA GLU A 383 11.78 2.21 9.53
C GLU A 383 11.74 2.86 8.15
N TYR A 384 10.62 3.52 7.81
CA TYR A 384 10.39 4.18 6.53
C TYR A 384 9.89 5.61 6.70
N ILE A 385 10.54 6.55 6.01
CA ILE A 385 10.13 7.96 5.93
C ILE A 385 10.09 8.41 4.47
N ASP A 386 8.94 8.93 4.02
CA ASP A 386 8.80 9.64 2.76
C ASP A 386 8.31 11.08 2.98
N LEU A 387 9.18 12.02 2.65
CA LEU A 387 8.99 13.46 2.73
C LEU A 387 9.25 14.11 1.37
N SER A 388 9.23 13.35 0.28
CA SER A 388 9.52 13.88 -1.05
C SER A 388 8.57 15.02 -1.44
N SER A 389 9.08 16.02 -2.14
CA SER A 389 8.28 17.17 -2.61
C SER A 389 7.53 17.94 -1.51
N SER A 390 8.11 18.04 -0.30
CA SER A 390 7.45 18.65 0.86
C SER A 390 7.89 20.10 1.15
N LYS A 391 8.76 20.67 0.31
CA LYS A 391 9.37 22.02 0.48
C LYS A 391 10.28 22.14 1.71
N MET A 392 10.85 21.02 2.18
CA MET A 392 11.75 21.02 3.32
C MET A 392 13.09 21.66 2.97
N THR A 393 13.64 22.44 3.89
CA THR A 393 14.99 23.02 3.81
C THR A 393 15.93 22.41 4.85
N SER A 394 15.39 21.81 5.90
CA SER A 394 16.14 21.14 6.98
C SER A 394 15.39 19.92 7.45
N LEU A 395 16.11 18.90 7.90
CA LEU A 395 15.55 17.67 8.44
C LEU A 395 16.31 17.29 9.70
N SER A 396 15.56 16.92 10.74
CA SER A 396 16.14 16.35 11.95
C SER A 396 15.82 14.87 11.99
N LEU A 397 16.85 14.04 12.06
CA LEU A 397 16.70 12.61 12.28
C LEU A 397 17.31 12.33 13.67
N PRO A 398 16.48 12.15 14.71
CA PRO A 398 16.98 11.69 16.00
C PRO A 398 17.55 10.26 15.85
N GLN A 399 18.01 9.64 16.94
CA GLN A 399 18.44 8.24 16.90
C GLN A 399 17.26 7.34 16.49
N LEU A 400 17.18 7.02 15.19
CA LEU A 400 16.19 6.14 14.57
C LEU A 400 16.87 4.83 14.17
N PRO A 401 17.15 3.91 15.11
CA PRO A 401 17.99 2.73 14.86
C PRO A 401 17.39 1.75 13.84
N GLY A 402 16.06 1.77 13.64
CA GLY A 402 15.36 0.93 12.68
C GLY A 402 15.25 1.52 11.27
N LEU A 403 15.66 2.78 11.05
CA LEU A 403 15.46 3.45 9.77
C LEU A 403 16.27 2.78 8.66
N THR A 404 15.58 2.29 7.62
CA THR A 404 16.20 1.71 6.42
C THR A 404 15.85 2.48 5.14
N ASP A 405 14.77 3.25 5.14
CA ASP A 405 14.28 3.92 3.94
C ASP A 405 13.98 5.39 4.20
N LEU A 406 14.70 6.27 3.50
CA LEU A 406 14.53 7.72 3.55
C LEU A 406 14.33 8.29 2.15
N VAL A 407 13.12 8.77 1.86
CA VAL A 407 12.74 9.34 0.57
C VAL A 407 12.54 10.85 0.73
N ILE A 408 13.44 11.64 0.15
CA ILE A 408 13.51 13.10 0.38
C ILE A 408 13.71 13.92 -0.90
N TYR A 409 13.58 13.31 -2.08
CA TYR A 409 13.76 13.99 -3.36
C TYR A 409 12.81 15.18 -3.54
N SER A 410 13.17 16.12 -4.42
CA SER A 410 12.36 17.31 -4.73
C SER A 410 12.08 18.24 -3.53
N ASN A 411 13.03 18.32 -2.60
CA ASN A 411 13.05 19.31 -1.52
C ASN A 411 14.14 20.37 -1.78
N ALA A 412 14.29 21.33 -0.86
CA ALA A 412 15.23 22.44 -0.94
C ALA A 412 16.40 22.28 0.03
N PHE A 413 16.91 21.06 0.20
CA PHE A 413 18.12 20.80 0.99
C PHE A 413 19.36 21.28 0.24
N ASP A 414 20.16 22.11 0.90
CA ASP A 414 21.50 22.45 0.42
C ASP A 414 22.50 21.29 0.69
N PRO A 415 23.69 21.30 0.07
CA PRO A 415 24.68 20.25 0.28
C PRO A 415 25.13 20.05 1.73
N ASP A 416 25.19 21.12 2.53
CA ASP A 416 25.69 21.06 3.90
C ASP A 416 24.64 20.42 4.82
N GLU A 417 23.36 20.74 4.61
CA GLU A 417 22.25 20.04 5.26
C GLU A 417 22.19 18.57 4.84
N MET A 418 22.50 18.25 3.57
CA MET A 418 22.63 16.86 3.15
C MET A 418 23.77 16.13 3.87
N SER A 419 24.94 16.76 4.06
CA SER A 419 26.00 16.19 4.91
C SER A 419 25.49 15.91 6.32
N ARG A 420 24.74 16.85 6.92
CA ARG A 420 24.15 16.69 8.26
C ARG A 420 23.18 15.51 8.31
N ILE A 421 22.28 15.39 7.33
CA ILE A 421 21.33 14.27 7.21
C ILE A 421 22.08 12.94 7.17
N ILE A 422 23.10 12.81 6.31
CA ILE A 422 23.90 11.59 6.19
C ILE A 422 24.64 11.26 7.49
N GLU A 423 25.12 12.27 8.22
CA GLU A 423 25.74 12.09 9.53
C GLU A 423 24.77 11.58 10.60
N MET A 424 23.49 11.95 10.52
CA MET A 424 22.44 11.50 11.45
C MET A 424 21.90 10.09 11.13
N LEU A 425 22.10 9.56 9.91
CA LEU A 425 21.63 8.22 9.56
C LEU A 425 22.21 7.14 10.50
N PRO A 426 21.41 6.13 10.90
CA PRO A 426 21.91 4.99 11.66
C PRO A 426 22.84 4.12 10.82
N THR A 427 23.56 3.18 11.44
CA THR A 427 24.23 2.10 10.71
C THR A 427 23.22 0.98 10.47
N VAL A 428 22.98 0.61 9.20
CA VAL A 428 22.08 -0.50 8.86
C VAL A 428 22.85 -1.83 8.98
N PRO A 429 22.35 -2.83 9.73
CA PRO A 429 22.98 -4.15 9.79
C PRO A 429 23.17 -4.75 8.39
N ALA A 430 24.25 -5.50 8.17
CA ALA A 430 24.48 -6.13 6.87
C ALA A 430 23.47 -7.25 6.55
N LYS A 431 22.83 -7.81 7.58
CA LYS A 431 21.85 -8.90 7.49
C LYS A 431 20.74 -8.73 8.53
N ASP A 432 19.55 -9.23 8.21
CA ASP A 432 18.43 -9.37 9.16
C ASP A 432 18.65 -10.57 10.12
N ALA A 433 17.70 -10.78 11.02
CA ALA A 433 17.73 -11.87 12.00
C ALA A 433 17.77 -13.26 11.34
N GLU A 434 17.26 -13.36 10.12
CA GLU A 434 17.21 -14.56 9.28
C GLU A 434 18.46 -14.71 8.39
N GLY A 435 19.41 -13.78 8.46
CA GLY A 435 20.68 -13.83 7.72
C GLY A 435 20.61 -13.36 6.27
N LYS A 436 19.49 -12.77 5.84
CA LYS A 436 19.29 -12.18 4.51
C LYS A 436 19.88 -10.77 4.49
N ALA A 437 20.51 -10.41 3.37
CA ALA A 437 21.18 -9.12 3.22
C ALA A 437 20.21 -7.93 3.39
N LEU A 438 20.64 -6.96 4.17
CA LEU A 438 19.96 -5.68 4.38
C LEU A 438 20.81 -4.52 3.85
N GLU A 439 20.14 -3.49 3.39
CA GLU A 439 20.75 -2.25 2.89
C GLU A 439 19.77 -1.09 3.07
N GLY A 440 20.29 0.06 3.50
CA GLY A 440 19.50 1.29 3.61
C GLY A 440 19.45 2.07 2.31
N TRP A 441 18.37 2.83 2.09
CA TRP A 441 18.13 3.61 0.89
C TRP A 441 17.86 5.07 1.20
N VAL A 442 18.67 5.98 0.64
CA VAL A 442 18.34 7.41 0.59
C VAL A 442 17.99 7.79 -0.84
N ILE A 443 16.78 8.25 -1.09
CA ILE A 443 16.31 8.67 -2.42
C ILE A 443 16.27 10.20 -2.48
N ILE A 444 17.19 10.79 -3.25
CA ILE A 444 17.49 12.23 -3.18
C ILE A 444 17.14 13.03 -4.44
N GLN A 445 16.98 12.43 -5.61
CA GLN A 445 16.76 13.25 -6.81
C GLN A 445 15.98 12.56 -7.93
N HIS A 446 15.11 13.31 -8.61
CA HIS A 446 14.44 12.92 -9.85
C HIS A 446 15.26 13.30 -11.10
N LYS A 447 15.64 12.34 -11.97
CA LYS A 447 16.22 12.59 -13.31
C LYS A 447 15.19 12.28 -14.41
N GLY A 448 14.41 13.28 -14.82
CA GLY A 448 13.61 13.19 -16.05
C GLY A 448 14.38 13.77 -17.24
N GLU A 449 14.04 13.39 -18.47
CA GLU A 449 14.68 13.80 -19.74
C GLU A 449 14.67 15.31 -20.04
N ASN A 450 14.22 16.15 -19.11
CA ASN A 450 14.11 17.60 -19.29
C ASN A 450 14.42 18.34 -17.98
N GLU A 451 15.70 18.49 -17.64
CA GLU A 451 16.16 19.33 -16.51
C GLU A 451 15.59 20.76 -16.58
N THR A 452 15.37 21.29 -17.77
CA THR A 452 14.77 22.62 -18.01
C THR A 452 13.31 22.68 -17.56
N LEU A 453 12.54 21.62 -17.80
CA LEU A 453 11.10 21.55 -17.48
C LEU A 453 10.87 21.25 -15.98
N LEU A 454 11.86 20.65 -15.31
CA LEU A 454 11.90 20.49 -13.85
C LEU A 454 12.15 21.84 -13.15
N LYS A 455 13.06 22.67 -13.68
CA LYS A 455 13.28 24.04 -13.19
C LYS A 455 12.03 24.92 -13.34
N ASP A 456 11.35 24.84 -14.48
CA ASP A 456 10.10 25.60 -14.74
C ASP A 456 8.93 25.18 -13.82
N LYS A 457 8.97 23.96 -13.28
CA LYS A 457 8.01 23.44 -12.28
C LYS A 457 8.47 23.61 -10.83
N GLY A 458 9.59 24.29 -10.59
CA GLY A 458 10.11 24.59 -9.25
C GLY A 458 10.87 23.43 -8.57
N PHE A 459 11.27 22.40 -9.32
CA PHE A 459 12.04 21.27 -8.78
C PHE A 459 13.55 21.55 -8.94
N ASN A 460 14.24 21.77 -7.82
CA ASN A 460 15.69 21.91 -7.78
C ASN A 460 16.37 20.59 -7.43
N PRO A 461 17.47 20.22 -8.12
CA PRO A 461 18.17 19.01 -7.80
C PRO A 461 18.84 19.07 -6.43
N ILE A 462 18.62 18.06 -5.58
CA ILE A 462 19.38 17.91 -4.33
C ILE A 462 20.83 17.60 -4.71
N LYS A 463 21.74 18.44 -4.23
CA LYS A 463 23.17 18.29 -4.42
C LYS A 463 23.77 17.61 -3.19
N VAL A 464 24.67 16.65 -3.41
CA VAL A 464 25.38 15.91 -2.35
C VAL A 464 26.87 15.91 -2.64
N TYR A 465 27.71 15.93 -1.59
CA TYR A 465 29.15 15.82 -1.76
C TYR A 465 29.57 14.36 -1.96
N LYS A 466 30.71 14.15 -2.63
CA LYS A 466 31.31 12.82 -2.79
C LYS A 466 31.61 12.14 -1.45
N GLN A 467 32.02 12.92 -0.45
CA GLN A 467 32.30 12.41 0.89
C GLN A 467 31.03 11.88 1.59
N ASP A 468 29.86 12.45 1.29
CA ASP A 468 28.60 12.01 1.90
C ASP A 468 28.20 10.63 1.36
N VAL A 469 28.45 10.36 0.08
CA VAL A 469 28.23 9.03 -0.52
C VAL A 469 29.11 7.98 0.18
N ALA A 470 30.37 8.32 0.46
CA ALA A 470 31.29 7.43 1.17
C ALA A 470 30.81 7.17 2.61
N LYS A 471 30.49 8.23 3.37
CA LYS A 471 29.95 8.13 4.74
C LYS A 471 28.66 7.30 4.80
N ALA A 472 27.75 7.51 3.85
CA ALA A 472 26.54 6.71 3.75
C ALA A 472 26.86 5.23 3.50
N THR A 473 27.79 4.94 2.59
CA THR A 473 28.22 3.57 2.27
C THR A 473 28.86 2.87 3.47
N GLU A 474 29.68 3.58 4.26
CA GLU A 474 30.25 3.07 5.52
C GLU A 474 29.18 2.64 6.52
N LYS A 475 28.02 3.33 6.51
CA LYS A 475 26.85 3.00 7.32
C LYS A 475 25.90 1.98 6.67
N ASN A 476 26.31 1.35 5.56
CA ASN A 476 25.50 0.42 4.75
C ASN A 476 24.25 1.08 4.11
N TRP A 477 24.33 2.37 3.81
CA TRP A 477 23.34 3.11 3.02
C TRP A 477 23.77 3.29 1.58
N LYS A 478 22.80 3.23 0.67
CA LYS A 478 22.98 3.55 -0.75
C LYS A 478 22.17 4.79 -1.11
N LEU A 479 22.87 5.82 -1.60
CA LEU A 479 22.25 7.00 -2.18
C LEU A 479 21.78 6.67 -3.60
N LYS A 480 20.51 6.93 -3.86
CA LYS A 480 19.86 6.65 -5.13
C LYS A 480 19.23 7.90 -5.71
N ILE A 481 19.43 8.05 -7.01
CA ILE A 481 18.71 9.00 -7.84
C ILE A 481 17.48 8.26 -8.36
N TYR A 482 16.30 8.79 -8.04
CA TYR A 482 15.05 8.45 -8.70
C TYR A 482 15.14 8.83 -10.19
N VAL A 483 15.05 7.86 -11.08
CA VAL A 483 14.90 8.11 -12.52
C VAL A 483 13.50 7.64 -12.90
N PRO A 484 12.55 8.52 -13.25
CA PRO A 484 11.34 8.05 -13.91
C PRO A 484 11.72 7.35 -15.22
N GLY A 485 11.62 6.02 -15.25
CA GLY A 485 11.31 5.35 -16.51
C GLY A 485 9.87 5.69 -16.91
N ASP A 486 9.45 5.26 -18.10
CA ASP A 486 8.09 5.42 -18.65
C ASP A 486 6.95 4.80 -17.78
N GLY A 487 7.20 4.45 -16.52
CA GLY A 487 6.19 4.19 -15.50
C GLY A 487 6.80 4.22 -14.10
N LEU A 488 6.18 5.01 -13.19
CA LEU A 488 6.48 5.06 -11.76
C LEU A 488 6.46 3.64 -11.12
N PHE A 489 7.42 3.40 -10.22
CA PHE A 489 7.55 2.21 -9.35
C PHE A 489 7.85 0.86 -10.03
N THR A 490 8.67 0.82 -11.08
CA THR A 490 9.42 -0.42 -11.32
C THR A 490 10.52 -0.51 -10.27
N LYS A 491 10.90 -1.73 -9.86
CA LYS A 491 12.29 -2.05 -9.51
C LYS A 491 13.12 -1.54 -10.69
N ALA A 492 13.51 -0.28 -10.67
CA ALA A 492 14.47 0.23 -11.62
C ALA A 492 15.66 -0.69 -11.45
N LYS A 493 16.17 -1.25 -12.55
CA LYS A 493 17.48 -1.86 -12.53
C LYS A 493 18.41 -0.79 -11.97
N TYR A 494 18.83 -0.95 -10.72
CA TYR A 494 19.82 -0.11 -10.07
C TYR A 494 21.21 -0.50 -10.57
N GLU A 495 21.30 -0.75 -11.88
CA GLU A 495 22.51 -1.12 -12.58
C GLU A 495 23.08 0.16 -13.17
N ASP A 496 24.33 0.40 -12.79
CA ASP A 496 25.25 1.40 -13.31
C ASP A 496 24.99 2.87 -12.99
N TYR A 497 25.26 3.25 -11.74
CA TYR A 497 25.99 4.48 -11.45
C TYR A 497 26.91 4.32 -10.22
N THR A 498 27.90 3.42 -10.32
CA THR A 498 29.21 3.64 -9.67
C THR A 498 30.10 4.57 -10.50
N GLN A 499 29.62 5.10 -11.64
CA GLN A 499 30.29 6.13 -12.43
C GLN A 499 29.30 7.21 -12.87
N GLY A 500 28.96 8.14 -11.96
CA GLY A 500 28.01 9.21 -12.27
C GLY A 500 27.84 10.25 -11.18
N ILE A 501 28.94 10.67 -10.56
CA ILE A 501 29.05 12.02 -10.00
C ILE A 501 29.09 12.97 -11.20
N GLU A 502 27.98 13.14 -11.92
CA GLU A 502 27.84 14.07 -13.05
C GLU A 502 26.75 15.13 -12.76
N THR A 503 26.62 15.52 -11.49
CA THR A 503 26.56 16.96 -11.16
C THR A 503 27.87 17.43 -10.54
N ALA A 504 28.98 16.79 -10.88
CA ALA A 504 30.15 17.59 -11.23
C ALA A 504 29.86 18.27 -12.59
N THR A 505 28.90 19.21 -12.60
CA THR A 505 29.12 20.32 -13.53
C THR A 505 30.39 20.95 -13.00
N ALA A 506 31.41 20.95 -13.87
CA ALA A 506 32.58 21.76 -13.73
C ALA A 506 32.18 23.25 -13.71
N GLN A 507 31.51 23.70 -12.65
CA GLN A 507 32.14 24.72 -11.86
C GLN A 507 32.80 23.95 -10.73
N ILE A 508 34.13 23.92 -10.78
CA ILE A 508 34.91 24.09 -9.56
C ILE A 508 34.11 25.10 -8.74
N ALA A 509 33.40 24.67 -7.68
CA ALA A 509 33.08 25.61 -6.63
C ALA A 509 34.47 26.05 -6.19
N THR A 510 34.89 27.19 -6.69
CA THR A 510 36.18 27.76 -6.35
C THR A 510 36.19 27.78 -4.84
N GLU A 511 37.21 27.15 -4.27
CA GLU A 511 37.59 27.22 -2.87
C GLU A 511 37.07 28.54 -2.29
N GLY A 512 36.02 28.41 -1.50
CA GLY A 512 35.15 29.51 -1.12
C GLY A 512 34.63 29.19 0.25
N TRP A 513 35.35 29.68 1.25
CA TRP A 513 34.87 29.72 2.61
C TRP A 513 33.57 30.54 2.67
N HIS A 514 32.72 30.26 3.66
CA HIS A 514 31.54 31.07 3.94
C HIS A 514 31.31 31.23 5.44
N VAL A 515 30.60 32.27 5.85
CA VAL A 515 30.30 32.56 7.26
C VAL A 515 28.82 32.35 7.56
N VAL A 516 28.52 31.60 8.62
CA VAL A 516 27.17 31.29 9.11
C VAL A 516 26.98 31.92 10.49
N VAL A 517 25.80 32.49 10.75
CA VAL A 517 25.39 32.98 12.07
C VAL A 517 24.24 32.10 12.57
N ASN A 518 24.42 31.42 13.70
CA ASN A 518 23.42 30.55 14.30
C ASN A 518 23.38 30.73 15.83
N ASN A 519 22.21 31.08 16.37
CA ASN A 519 21.97 31.26 17.81
C ASN A 519 23.03 32.13 18.52
N GLY A 520 23.41 33.26 17.91
CA GLY A 520 24.40 34.21 18.45
C GLY A 520 25.86 33.77 18.31
N ARG A 521 26.14 32.67 17.60
CA ARG A 521 27.50 32.22 17.27
C ARG A 521 27.76 32.37 15.78
N THR A 522 28.92 32.92 15.44
CA THR A 522 29.36 33.08 14.06
C THR A 522 30.46 32.06 13.75
N ILE A 523 30.31 31.30 12.67
CA ILE A 523 31.22 30.22 12.29
C ILE A 523 31.66 30.42 10.84
N LEU A 524 32.97 30.36 10.61
CA LEU A 524 33.60 30.37 9.28
C LEU A 524 33.84 28.93 8.83
N MET A 525 33.18 28.55 7.75
CA MET A 525 33.19 27.19 7.22
C MET A 525 33.98 27.12 5.92
N GLY A 526 34.71 26.01 5.75
CA GLY A 526 35.37 25.67 4.49
C GLY A 526 36.62 26.51 4.14
N ALA A 527 37.11 27.32 5.07
CA ALA A 527 38.40 27.98 4.92
C ALA A 527 39.56 27.00 5.14
N ARG A 528 40.68 27.22 4.45
CA ARG A 528 41.90 26.40 4.60
C ARG A 528 42.50 26.57 5.99
N GLU A 529 42.91 25.49 6.63
CA GLU A 529 43.64 25.56 7.90
C GLU A 529 44.93 26.40 7.74
N GLY A 530 45.13 27.34 8.66
CA GLY A 530 46.18 28.37 8.61
C GLY A 530 45.85 29.61 7.78
N ALA A 531 44.69 29.68 7.12
CA ALA A 531 44.24 30.90 6.43
C ALA A 531 43.94 32.02 7.43
N ALA A 532 44.37 33.25 7.13
CA ALA A 532 44.07 34.42 7.95
C ALA A 532 42.70 35.01 7.59
N TYR A 533 41.86 35.23 8.60
CA TYR A 533 40.59 35.95 8.48
C TYR A 533 40.64 37.31 9.18
N ARG A 534 39.85 38.27 8.69
CA ARG A 534 39.66 39.61 9.25
C ARG A 534 38.19 39.99 9.16
N VAL A 535 37.66 40.72 10.13
CA VAL A 535 36.30 41.27 10.07
C VAL A 535 36.37 42.77 10.22
N TYR A 536 35.66 43.47 9.33
CA TYR A 536 35.56 44.91 9.30
C TYR A 536 34.13 45.35 9.56
N SER A 537 33.94 46.53 10.13
CA SER A 537 32.68 47.25 10.05
C SER A 537 32.39 47.65 8.60
N TYR A 538 31.13 47.97 8.30
CA TYR A 538 30.71 48.36 6.96
C TYR A 538 31.43 49.62 6.42
N ASP A 539 31.87 50.53 7.30
CA ASP A 539 32.68 51.71 6.96
C ASP A 539 34.19 51.42 6.80
N GLY A 540 34.60 50.15 6.92
CA GLY A 540 35.95 49.68 6.62
C GLY A 540 36.93 49.67 7.81
N ARG A 541 36.47 49.88 9.05
CA ARG A 541 37.32 49.75 10.24
C ARG A 541 37.54 48.27 10.60
N LEU A 542 38.79 47.85 10.79
CA LEU A 542 39.08 46.49 11.26
C LEU A 542 38.60 46.30 12.70
N LEU A 543 37.83 45.23 12.95
CA LEU A 543 37.24 44.92 14.26
C LEU A 543 37.89 43.70 14.92
N LEU A 544 38.16 42.64 14.15
CA LEU A 544 38.81 41.43 14.65
C LEU A 544 39.59 40.70 13.55
N HIS A 545 40.51 39.83 13.93
CA HIS A 545 41.28 39.00 13.00
C HIS A 545 41.79 37.73 13.69
N GLY A 546 42.07 36.69 12.90
CA GLY A 546 42.58 35.41 13.42
C GLY A 546 43.06 34.50 12.30
N ASN A 547 43.42 33.27 12.67
CA ASN A 547 43.75 32.21 11.71
C ASN A 547 42.76 31.06 11.88
N VAL A 548 42.51 30.34 10.80
CA VAL A 548 41.62 29.17 10.78
C VAL A 548 42.38 27.95 11.33
N HIS A 549 41.83 27.29 12.34
CA HIS A 549 42.42 26.11 12.97
C HIS A 549 41.65 24.82 12.66
N SER A 550 40.43 24.92 12.15
CA SER A 550 39.63 23.77 11.72
C SER A 550 38.70 24.15 10.56
N SER A 551 38.08 23.16 9.92
CA SER A 551 37.13 23.39 8.81
C SER A 551 35.85 24.14 9.20
N ALA A 552 35.61 24.33 10.50
CA ALA A 552 34.50 25.10 11.08
C ALA A 552 35.04 25.99 12.21
N GLU A 553 35.64 27.12 11.85
CA GLU A 553 36.31 28.03 12.78
C GLU A 553 35.30 28.98 13.46
N PRO A 554 35.17 28.95 14.79
CA PRO A 554 34.36 29.93 15.50
C PRO A 554 34.99 31.33 15.39
N ILE A 555 34.18 32.32 15.01
CA ILE A 555 34.58 33.73 15.01
C ILE A 555 33.83 34.44 16.13
N ALA A 556 34.56 35.07 17.06
CA ALA A 556 34.03 35.80 18.20
C ALA A 556 33.41 37.15 17.79
N MET A 557 32.29 37.09 17.05
CA MET A 557 31.47 38.24 16.65
C MET A 557 30.30 38.49 17.61
N ASP A 558 30.15 37.68 18.64
CA ASP A 558 29.12 37.76 19.68
C ASP A 558 29.18 39.03 20.55
N GLN A 559 30.31 39.74 20.52
CA GLN A 559 30.53 41.00 21.25
C GLN A 559 30.27 42.25 20.37
N LEU A 560 29.84 42.07 19.12
CA LEU A 560 29.54 43.16 18.19
C LEU A 560 28.03 43.47 18.22
N ASP A 561 27.68 44.75 18.05
CA ASP A 561 26.27 45.17 17.95
C ASP A 561 25.58 44.58 16.71
N ASN A 562 24.24 44.52 16.70
CA ASN A 562 23.50 44.10 15.50
C ASN A 562 23.81 45.04 14.32
N GLY A 563 24.21 44.48 13.19
CA GLY A 563 24.67 45.26 12.05
C GLY A 563 25.28 44.40 10.95
N THR A 564 25.68 45.07 9.86
CA THR A 564 26.36 44.43 8.73
C THR A 564 27.87 44.59 8.85
N TYR A 565 28.58 43.48 8.73
CA TYR A 565 30.03 43.37 8.82
C TYR A 565 30.61 42.75 7.55
N LEU A 566 31.88 43.00 7.28
CA LEU A 566 32.61 42.42 6.15
C LEU A 566 33.64 41.44 6.68
N VAL A 567 33.43 40.14 6.48
CA VAL A 567 34.43 39.11 6.77
C VAL A 567 35.31 38.93 5.55
N VAL A 568 36.62 38.87 5.74
CA VAL A 568 37.63 38.77 4.68
C VAL A 568 38.57 37.61 5.00
N VAL A 569 38.66 36.62 4.12
CA VAL A 569 39.62 35.50 4.26
C VAL A 569 40.35 35.32 2.93
N GLU A 570 41.68 35.31 3.01
CA GLU A 570 42.60 35.21 1.86
C GLU A 570 42.27 36.20 0.71
N GLY A 571 41.85 37.42 1.07
CA GLY A 571 41.61 38.51 0.12
C GLY A 571 40.22 38.50 -0.55
N LYS A 572 39.38 37.50 -0.28
CA LYS A 572 37.95 37.49 -0.65
C LYS A 572 37.13 38.09 0.48
N THR A 573 35.95 38.67 0.19
CA THR A 573 35.09 39.34 1.19
C THR A 573 33.66 38.81 1.14
N GLN A 574 33.03 38.59 2.29
CA GLN A 574 31.62 38.24 2.46
C GLN A 574 30.95 39.20 3.46
N PRO A 575 29.81 39.81 3.12
CA PRO A 575 29.00 40.54 4.09
C PRO A 575 28.24 39.57 5.00
N VAL A 576 28.24 39.86 6.31
CA VAL A 576 27.59 39.06 7.35
C VAL A 576 26.71 39.98 8.18
N VAL A 577 25.48 39.57 8.43
CA VAL A 577 24.53 40.31 9.27
C VAL A 577 24.41 39.56 10.60
N LEU A 578 24.67 40.26 11.71
CA LEU A 578 24.48 39.75 13.07
C LEU A 578 23.09 40.05 13.61
#